data_AF-A0A967SXG0-F1
#
_entry.id   AF-A0A967SXG0-F1
#
_cell.length_a   1.000
_cell.length_b   1.000
_cell.length_c   1.000
_cell.angle_alpha   90.00
_cell.angle_beta   90.00
_cell.angle_gamma   90.00
#
_symmetry.space_group_name_H-M   'P 1'
#
loop_
_entity.id
_entity.type
_entity.pdbx_description
1 polymer ?
#
loop_
_entity_poly.entity_id
_entity_poly.type
_entity_poly.pdbx_seq_one_letter_code
_entity_poly.pdbx_strand_id
1 'polypeptide(L)' 'MAKFKRYDYSQKVLIPVSLEEQLVPGSLEFAIHMLIETRMDMSVFEGKYKNDQTGRSAY' A
#
# COMPACT_ATOMS: atom_id res chain seq x y z
N MET A 1 -22.61 -31.04 -0.69
CA MET A 1 -22.83 -29.90 -1.59
C MET A 1 -22.00 -28.71 -1.10
N ALA A 2 -21.35 -27.98 -1.99
CA ALA A 2 -20.50 -26.85 -1.62
C ALA A 2 -21.32 -25.75 -0.91
N LYS A 3 -20.83 -25.27 0.23
CA LYS A 3 -21.43 -24.14 0.96
C LYS A 3 -20.87 -22.84 0.39
N PHE A 4 -21.63 -22.17 -0.45
CA PHE A 4 -21.29 -20.83 -0.94
C PHE A 4 -21.50 -19.80 0.18
N LYS A 5 -20.56 -18.85 0.31
CA LYS A 5 -20.75 -17.71 1.23
C LYS A 5 -21.97 -16.89 0.77
N ARG A 6 -22.80 -16.44 1.71
CA ARG A 6 -23.88 -15.48 1.42
C ARG A 6 -23.26 -14.18 0.91
N TYR A 7 -23.75 -13.70 -0.23
CA TYR A 7 -23.34 -12.43 -0.81
C TYR A 7 -24.06 -11.29 -0.08
N ASP A 8 -23.30 -10.39 0.54
CA ASP A 8 -23.82 -9.23 1.25
C ASP A 8 -23.78 -8.01 0.32
N TYR A 9 -24.95 -7.48 -0.05
CA TYR A 9 -25.06 -6.30 -0.92
C TYR A 9 -24.58 -5.00 -0.26
N SER A 10 -24.40 -4.99 1.06
CA SER A 10 -23.77 -3.86 1.77
C SER A 10 -22.24 -3.91 1.73
N GLN A 11 -21.66 -5.03 1.29
CA GLN A 11 -20.23 -5.21 1.20
C GLN A 11 -19.65 -4.29 0.12
N LYS A 12 -18.83 -3.32 0.55
CA LYS A 12 -18.11 -2.44 -0.37
C LYS A 12 -17.04 -3.22 -1.12
N VAL A 13 -16.89 -2.92 -2.40
CA VAL A 13 -15.79 -3.42 -3.21
C VAL A 13 -14.56 -2.55 -2.93
N LEU A 14 -13.45 -3.17 -2.56
CA LEU A 14 -12.15 -2.53 -2.59
C LEU A 14 -11.66 -2.53 -4.03
N ILE A 15 -11.58 -1.34 -4.64
CA ILE A 15 -10.96 -1.20 -5.96
C ILE A 15 -9.45 -1.29 -5.74
N PRO A 16 -8.75 -2.22 -6.41
CA PRO A 16 -7.30 -2.26 -6.36
C PRO A 16 -6.74 -1.00 -7.01
N VAL A 17 -5.85 -0.32 -6.30
CA VAL A 17 -5.17 0.89 -6.79
C VAL A 17 -3.68 0.59 -6.84
N SER A 18 -3.06 0.85 -7.98
CA SER A 18 -1.60 0.72 -8.16
C SER A 18 -0.95 2.07 -7.90
N LEU A 19 -0.05 2.14 -6.93
CA LEU A 19 0.70 3.37 -6.66
C LEU A 19 1.60 3.73 -7.86
N GLU A 20 2.22 2.73 -8.50
CA GLU A 20 3.08 2.93 -9.67
C GLU A 20 2.32 3.63 -10.81
N GLU A 21 1.07 3.24 -11.06
CA GLU A 21 0.23 3.86 -12.09
C GLU A 21 -0.25 5.27 -11.70
N GLN A 22 -0.16 5.65 -10.43
CA GLN A 22 -0.52 6.99 -9.93
C GLN A 22 0.65 7.98 -9.92
N LEU A 23 1.89 7.49 -9.98
CA LEU A 23 3.08 8.32 -9.96
C LEU A 23 3.42 8.83 -11.36
N VAL A 24 2.76 9.91 -11.78
CA VAL A 24 2.95 10.50 -13.10
C VAL A 24 4.23 11.36 -13.14
N PRO A 25 5.20 11.11 -14.04
CA PRO A 25 6.40 11.92 -14.15
C PRO A 25 6.10 13.42 -14.35
N GLY A 26 6.81 14.27 -13.62
CA GLY A 26 6.61 15.72 -13.63
C GLY A 26 5.50 16.23 -12.70
N SER A 27 4.75 15.33 -12.05
CA SER A 27 3.85 15.69 -10.95
C SER A 27 4.61 15.97 -9.66
N LEU A 28 3.94 16.65 -8.72
CA LEU A 28 4.49 16.89 -7.38
C LEU A 28 4.63 15.58 -6.60
N GLU A 29 3.64 14.70 -6.72
CA GLU A 29 3.58 13.40 -6.07
C GLU A 29 4.74 12.51 -6.50
N PHE A 30 5.07 12.49 -7.79
CA PHE A 30 6.24 11.80 -8.32
C PHE A 30 7.54 12.36 -7.74
N ALA A 31 7.67 13.69 -7.66
CA ALA A 31 8.85 14.32 -7.09
C ALA A 31 9.02 14.00 -5.59
N ILE A 32 7.93 14.05 -4.81
CA ILE A 32 7.93 13.68 -3.39
C ILE A 32 8.34 12.22 -3.22
N HIS A 33 7.74 11.30 -3.97
CA HIS A 33 8.06 9.88 -3.91
C HIS A 33 9.56 9.64 -4.18
N MET A 34 10.09 10.21 -5.27
CA MET A 34 11.51 10.10 -5.61
C MET A 34 12.44 10.66 -4.52
N LEU A 35 12.08 11.77 -3.89
CA LEU A 35 12.89 12.37 -2.82
C LEU A 35 12.93 11.48 -1.57
N ILE A 36 11.78 10.95 -1.17
CA ILE A 36 11.68 10.05 -0.01
C ILE A 36 12.50 8.78 -0.26
N GLU A 37 12.33 8.14 -1.42
CA GLU A 37 12.99 6.86 -1.73
C GLU A 37 14.51 6.99 -1.92
N THR A 38 14.99 8.10 -2.50
CA THR A 38 16.40 8.20 -2.93
C THR A 38 17.26 9.17 -2.13
N ARG A 39 16.66 10.08 -1.36
CA ARG A 39 17.38 11.18 -0.71
C ARG A 39 17.12 11.35 0.78
N MET A 40 16.20 10.57 1.37
CA MET A 40 15.86 10.67 2.79
C MET A 40 16.24 9.38 3.54
N ASP A 41 16.82 9.55 4.73
CA ASP A 41 17.02 8.44 5.66
C ASP A 41 15.71 8.18 6.43
N MET A 42 15.09 7.04 6.16
CA MET A 42 13.81 6.62 6.76
C MET A 42 14.00 5.69 7.97
N SER A 43 15.24 5.41 8.39
CA SER A 43 15.56 4.48 9.49
C SER A 43 14.89 4.87 10.82
N VAL A 44 14.63 6.15 11.04
CA VAL A 44 13.91 6.66 12.22
C VAL A 44 12.51 6.04 12.40
N PHE A 45 11.90 5.52 11.32
CA PHE A 45 10.59 4.88 11.37
C PHE A 45 10.66 3.37 11.59
N GLU A 46 11.82 2.73 11.44
CA GLU A 46 11.97 1.27 11.53
C GLU A 46 11.42 0.71 12.84
N GLY A 47 11.77 1.34 13.97
CA GLY A 47 11.30 0.90 15.30
C GLY A 47 9.78 1.06 15.55
N LYS A 48 9.05 1.71 14.64
CA LYS A 48 7.58 1.83 14.70
C LYS A 48 6.86 0.69 13.98
N TYR A 49 7.54 -0.02 13.07
CA TYR A 49 6.94 -1.17 12.39
C TYR A 49 6.93 -2.37 13.35
N LYS A 50 5.74 -2.90 13.63
CA LYS A 50 5.51 -4.06 14.52
C LYS A 50 4.57 -5.06 13.86
N ASN A 51 4.88 -5.40 12.61
CA ASN A 51 4.06 -6.23 11.75
C ASN A 51 4.74 -7.58 11.45
N ASP A 52 5.74 -8.00 12.22
CA ASP A 52 6.46 -9.28 12.02
C ASP A 52 5.55 -10.51 12.09
N GLN A 53 4.44 -10.43 12.83
CA GLN A 53 3.50 -11.55 13.03
C GLN A 53 2.20 -11.45 12.22
N THR A 54 1.85 -10.25 11.73
CA THR A 54 0.54 -9.96 11.11
C THR A 54 0.62 -9.11 9.84
N GLY A 55 1.83 -8.73 9.44
CA GLY A 55 2.10 -7.92 8.26
C GLY A 55 2.08 -8.73 6.99
N ARG A 56 1.58 -8.10 5.92
CA ARG A 56 1.88 -8.53 4.55
C ARG A 56 3.41 -8.44 4.37
N SER A 57 4.03 -9.50 3.86
CA SER A 57 5.46 -9.50 3.52
C SER A 57 5.79 -8.26 2.67
N ALA A 58 6.85 -7.56 3.04
CA ALA A 58 7.42 -6.52 2.19
C ALA A 58 7.91 -7.18 0.88
N TYR A 59 7.60 -6.56 -0.26
CA TYR A 59 8.12 -6.92 -1.57
C TYR A 59 9.44 -6.20 -1.81
#